data_AF-A0A921GN10-F1
#
_entry.id   AF-A0A921GN10-F1
#
_cell.length_a   1.000
_cell.length_b   1.000
_cell.length_c   1.000
_cell.angle_alpha   90.00
_cell.angle_beta   90.00
_cell.angle_gamma   90.00
#
_symmetry.space_group_name_H-M   'P 1'
#
loop_
_entity.id
_entity.type
_entity.pdbx_description
1 polymer ?
#
loop_
_entity_poly.entity_id
_entity_poly.type
_entity_poly.pdbx_seq_one_letter_code
_entity_poly.pdbx_strand_id
1 'polypeptide(L)'
;DTARRLSRLRPTIPLLAMTPYPEVARQLSLTWGVEAHLVPMQKDTDEMVTVVDELLREQKGLQKNDLVIIAAGSPPGVHGSTNTLRVHRIGDLDGTESARIEADRIATGQ
;
A
#
# COMPACT_ATOMS: atom_id res chain seq x y z
N ASP A 1 9.35 -11.59 1.87
CA ASP A 1 8.77 -12.94 2.02
C ASP A 1 7.30 -13.00 1.60
N THR A 2 6.46 -12.08 2.09
CA THR A 2 5.03 -11.93 1.79
C THR A 2 4.67 -12.15 0.31
N ALA A 3 5.20 -11.33 -0.60
CA ALA A 3 4.91 -11.42 -2.03
C ALA A 3 5.31 -12.77 -2.63
N ARG A 4 6.41 -13.37 -2.18
CA ARG A 4 6.85 -14.70 -2.64
C ARG A 4 5.90 -15.80 -2.17
N ARG A 5 5.32 -15.69 -0.97
CA ARG A 5 4.30 -16.64 -0.49
C ARG A 5 3.01 -16.52 -1.27
N LEU A 6 2.53 -15.29 -1.49
CA LEU A 6 1.32 -15.03 -2.28
C LEU A 6 1.49 -15.51 -3.74
N SER A 7 2.65 -15.26 -4.35
CA SER A 7 2.99 -15.72 -5.69
C SER A 7 2.83 -17.24 -5.88
N ARG A 8 3.16 -18.04 -4.85
CA ARG A 8 3.04 -19.52 -4.92
C ARG A 8 1.61 -19.99 -5.11
N LEU A 9 0.62 -19.21 -4.67
CA LEU A 9 -0.80 -19.52 -4.84
C LEU A 9 -1.29 -19.28 -6.27
N ARG A 10 -0.44 -18.72 -7.14
CA ARG A 10 -0.78 -18.40 -8.54
C ARG A 10 -2.09 -17.61 -8.67
N PRO A 11 -2.26 -16.50 -7.93
CA PRO A 11 -3.49 -15.74 -7.97
C PRO A 11 -3.79 -15.24 -9.39
N THR A 12 -5.07 -15.25 -9.75
CA THR A 12 -5.56 -14.66 -11.01
C THR A 12 -5.68 -13.14 -10.94
N ILE A 13 -5.68 -12.58 -9.72
CA ILE A 13 -5.66 -11.14 -9.47
C ILE A 13 -4.23 -10.59 -9.55
N PRO A 14 -4.03 -9.33 -10.00
CA PRO A 14 -2.72 -8.70 -10.00
C PRO A 14 -2.08 -8.68 -8.60
N LEU A 15 -0.80 -9.04 -8.51
CA LEU A 15 -0.06 -9.05 -7.25
C LEU A 15 1.03 -7.97 -7.29
N LEU A 16 0.76 -6.84 -6.64
CA LEU A 16 1.73 -5.75 -6.51
C LEU A 16 2.55 -5.92 -5.23
N ALA A 17 3.86 -5.69 -5.32
CA ALA A 17 4.75 -5.70 -4.17
C ALA A 17 5.46 -4.35 -4.06
N MET A 18 5.25 -3.66 -2.94
CA MET A 18 5.88 -2.38 -2.66
C MET A 18 7.04 -2.57 -1.69
N THR A 19 8.16 -1.91 -1.95
CA THR A 19 9.35 -1.99 -1.11
C THR A 19 10.19 -0.72 -1.22
N PRO A 20 10.87 -0.29 -0.15
CA PRO A 20 11.84 0.81 -0.21
C PRO A 20 13.24 0.38 -0.64
N TYR A 21 13.46 -0.92 -0.86
CA TYR A 21 14.78 -1.46 -1.14
C TYR A 21 14.89 -1.85 -2.63
N PRO A 22 15.73 -1.16 -3.43
CA PRO A 22 15.89 -1.45 -4.85
C PRO A 22 16.30 -2.89 -5.15
N GLU A 23 17.14 -3.48 -4.30
CA GLU A 23 17.55 -4.88 -4.40
C GLU A 23 16.39 -5.86 -4.20
N VAL A 24 15.45 -5.55 -3.29
CA VAL A 24 14.26 -6.36 -3.08
C VAL A 24 13.32 -6.23 -4.28
N ALA A 25 13.15 -5.02 -4.81
CA ALA A 25 12.35 -4.80 -6.02
C ALA A 25 12.88 -5.64 -7.19
N ARG A 26 14.19 -5.56 -7.50
CA ARG A 26 14.83 -6.36 -8.56
C ARG A 26 14.64 -7.86 -8.36
N GLN A 27 14.79 -8.35 -7.12
CA GLN A 27 14.58 -9.76 -6.81
C GLN A 27 13.11 -10.20 -6.96
N LEU A 28 12.16 -9.32 -6.66
CA LEU A 28 10.73 -9.59 -6.78
C LEU A 28 10.24 -9.51 -8.23
N SER A 29 10.87 -8.70 -9.09
CA SER A 29 10.59 -8.67 -10.53
C SER A 29 10.81 -10.03 -11.23
N LEU A 30 11.62 -10.92 -10.64
CA LEU A 30 11.81 -12.29 -11.12
C LEU A 30 10.85 -13.30 -10.48
N THR A 31 9.97 -12.84 -9.60
CA THR A 31 8.99 -13.68 -8.90
C THR A 31 7.70 -13.74 -9.70
N TRP A 32 7.18 -14.96 -9.94
CA TRP A 32 6.00 -15.16 -10.76
C TRP A 32 4.82 -14.30 -10.32
N GLY A 33 4.20 -13.60 -11.30
CA GLY A 33 2.99 -12.80 -11.11
C GLY A 33 3.16 -11.54 -10.26
N VAL A 34 4.37 -11.26 -9.76
CA VAL A 34 4.64 -10.09 -8.93
C VAL A 34 5.05 -8.91 -9.79
N GLU A 35 4.35 -7.80 -9.62
CA GLU A 35 4.77 -6.50 -10.12
C GLU A 35 5.39 -5.70 -8.98
N ALA A 36 6.70 -5.44 -9.04
CA ALA A 36 7.43 -4.79 -7.97
C ALA A 36 7.54 -3.27 -8.17
N HIS A 37 7.25 -2.52 -7.11
CA HIS A 37 7.26 -1.05 -7.08
C HIS A 37 8.20 -0.55 -5.99
N LEU A 38 9.08 0.39 -6.36
CA LEU A 38 9.93 1.08 -5.41
C LEU A 38 9.15 2.27 -4.83
N VAL A 39 8.95 2.27 -3.53
CA VAL A 39 8.26 3.35 -2.80
C VAL A 39 9.17 3.86 -1.67
N PRO A 40 9.01 5.10 -1.17
CA PRO A 40 9.74 5.55 0.03
C PRO A 40 9.48 4.63 1.24
N MET A 41 10.25 4.76 2.33
CA MET A 41 9.91 4.10 3.60
C MET A 41 8.84 4.91 4.33
N GLN A 42 7.84 4.24 4.88
CA GLN A 42 6.69 4.82 5.59
C GLN A 42 6.84 4.57 7.07
N LYS A 43 6.38 5.53 7.87
CA LYS A 43 6.52 5.49 9.33
C LYS A 43 5.43 4.66 9.98
N ASP A 44 4.25 4.65 9.38
CA ASP A 44 3.09 3.94 9.91
C ASP A 44 2.19 3.36 8.80
N THR A 45 1.18 2.62 9.24
CA THR A 45 0.24 1.92 8.37
C THR A 45 -0.66 2.89 7.59
N ASP A 46 -0.97 4.07 8.12
CA ASP A 46 -1.84 5.03 7.43
C ASP A 46 -1.08 5.69 6.27
N GLU A 47 0.16 6.13 6.50
CA GLU A 47 1.05 6.63 5.43
C GLU A 47 1.23 5.58 4.33
N MET A 48 1.39 4.31 4.70
CA MET A 48 1.48 3.21 3.75
C MET A 48 0.22 3.06 2.89
N VAL A 49 -0.98 3.19 3.48
CA VAL A 49 -2.23 3.08 2.72
C VAL A 49 -2.39 4.27 1.77
N THR A 50 -2.03 5.49 2.18
CA THR A 50 -2.08 6.67 1.30
C THR A 50 -1.19 6.48 0.06
N VAL A 51 0.06 6.06 0.24
CA VAL A 51 0.99 5.79 -0.88
C VAL A 51 0.46 4.68 -1.79
N VAL A 52 -0.16 3.64 -1.23
CA VAL A 52 -0.80 2.57 -2.01
C VAL A 52 -1.95 3.12 -2.85
N ASP A 53 -2.81 3.95 -2.27
CA ASP A 53 -3.98 4.52 -2.92
C ASP A 53 -3.59 5.42 -4.11
N GLU A 54 -2.62 6.31 -3.90
CA GLU A 54 -2.06 7.19 -4.93
C GLU A 54 -1.46 6.37 -6.09
N LEU A 55 -0.58 5.42 -5.79
CA LEU A 55 0.08 4.61 -6.82
C LEU A 55 -0.92 3.82 -7.66
N LEU A 56 -1.94 3.24 -7.03
CA LEU A 56 -2.97 2.47 -7.73
C LEU A 56 -3.87 3.34 -8.60
N ARG A 57 -4.22 4.55 -8.15
CA ARG A 57 -4.94 5.52 -8.96
C ARG A 57 -4.12 5.95 -10.18
N GLU A 58 -2.86 6.31 -9.98
CA GLU A 58 -2.00 6.83 -11.05
C GLU A 58 -1.58 5.78 -12.07
N GLN A 59 -1.16 4.60 -11.60
CA GLN A 59 -0.50 3.61 -12.47
C GLN A 59 -1.42 2.48 -12.93
N LYS A 60 -2.50 2.24 -12.19
CA LYS A 60 -3.46 1.17 -12.50
C LYS A 60 -4.84 1.70 -12.89
N GLY A 61 -5.06 3.01 -12.76
CA GLY A 61 -6.33 3.65 -13.13
C GLY A 61 -7.48 3.20 -12.25
N LEU A 62 -7.21 2.72 -11.03
CA LEU A 62 -8.27 2.34 -10.10
C LEU A 62 -9.08 3.57 -9.71
N GLN A 63 -10.38 3.39 -9.63
CA GLN A 63 -11.33 4.44 -9.32
C GLN A 63 -11.76 4.37 -7.86
N LYS A 64 -12.34 5.48 -7.37
CA LYS A 64 -12.93 5.51 -6.03
C LYS A 64 -13.93 4.36 -5.87
N ASN A 65 -13.87 3.70 -4.71
CA ASN A 65 -14.63 2.50 -4.35
C ASN A 65 -14.14 1.16 -4.92
N ASP A 66 -13.12 1.14 -5.80
CA ASP A 66 -12.47 -0.11 -6.18
C ASP A 66 -11.87 -0.80 -4.95
N LEU A 67 -11.93 -2.13 -4.93
CA LEU A 67 -11.49 -2.92 -3.78
C LEU A 67 -10.08 -3.46 -3.98
N VAL A 68 -9.25 -3.27 -2.96
CA VAL A 68 -7.92 -3.87 -2.88
C VAL A 68 -7.70 -4.57 -1.56
N ILE A 69 -6.79 -5.55 -1.58
CA ILE A 69 -6.35 -6.29 -0.40
C ILE A 69 -4.89 -5.92 -0.15
N ILE A 70 -4.61 -5.40 1.04
CA ILE A 70 -3.27 -5.02 1.48
C ILE A 70 -2.79 -6.08 2.46
N ALA A 71 -1.69 -6.76 2.12
CA ALA A 71 -1.00 -7.70 3.00
C ALA A 71 0.34 -7.12 3.43
N ALA A 72 0.51 -6.82 4.71
CA ALA A 72 1.67 -6.11 5.23
C ALA A 72 2.06 -6.56 6.65
N GLY A 73 3.22 -6.08 7.11
CA GLY A 73 3.60 -6.09 8.52
C GLY A 73 3.27 -4.72 9.13
N SER A 74 2.58 -4.71 10.27
CA SER A 74 2.35 -3.51 11.08
C SER A 74 3.13 -3.63 12.40
N PRO A 75 3.95 -2.63 12.77
CA PRO A 75 4.27 -1.43 12.00
C PRO A 75 5.19 -1.73 10.79
N PRO A 76 5.20 -0.87 9.76
CA PRO A 76 6.13 -1.00 8.63
C PRO A 76 7.60 -1.03 9.06
N GLY A 77 8.45 -1.71 8.29
CA GLY A 77 9.90 -1.74 8.54
C GLY A 77 10.37 -2.77 9.60
N VAL A 78 9.48 -3.31 10.43
CA VAL A 78 9.82 -4.41 11.35
C VAL A 78 9.83 -5.74 10.58
N HIS A 79 11.01 -6.34 10.48
CA HIS A 79 11.21 -7.60 9.76
C HIS A 79 10.70 -8.77 10.60
N GLY A 80 10.10 -9.78 9.96
CA GLY A 80 9.81 -11.08 10.61
C GLY A 80 8.38 -11.60 10.50
N SER A 81 7.38 -10.76 10.20
CA SER A 81 6.02 -11.27 9.99
C SER A 81 5.17 -10.40 9.07
N THR A 82 4.40 -11.06 8.19
CA THR A 82 3.19 -10.47 7.60
C THR A 82 2.05 -10.74 8.58
N ASN A 83 1.65 -9.74 9.34
CA ASN A 83 0.67 -9.90 10.43
C ASN A 83 -0.66 -9.18 10.14
N THR A 84 -0.76 -8.48 9.01
CA THR A 84 -1.92 -7.66 8.67
C THR A 84 -2.44 -8.01 7.29
N LEU A 85 -3.75 -8.19 7.19
CA LEU A 85 -4.51 -8.26 5.95
C LEU A 85 -5.67 -7.27 6.05
N ARG A 86 -5.71 -6.27 5.16
CA ARG A 86 -6.74 -5.22 5.17
C ARG A 86 -7.48 -5.22 3.83
N VAL A 87 -8.80 -5.25 3.88
CA VAL A 87 -9.65 -4.90 2.73
C VAL A 87 -9.82 -3.38 2.74
N HIS A 88 -9.51 -2.73 1.64
CA HIS A 88 -9.52 -1.28 1.51
C HIS A 88 -10.25 -0.87 0.23
N ARG A 89 -11.06 0.19 0.30
CA ARG A 89 -11.59 0.82 -0.91
C ARG A 89 -10.76 2.04 -1.25
N ILE A 90 -10.42 2.16 -2.52
CA ILE A 90 -9.70 3.30 -3.07
C ILE A 90 -10.44 4.60 -2.76
N GLY A 91 -9.74 5.59 -2.20
CA GLY A 91 -10.30 6.88 -1.77
C GLY A 91 -11.08 6.87 -0.44
N ASP A 92 -11.04 5.81 0.36
CA ASP A 92 -11.67 5.80 1.70
C ASP A 92 -11.02 6.83 2.65
N LEU A 93 -9.74 7.13 2.45
CA LEU A 93 -9.01 8.08 3.30
C LEU A 93 -9.27 9.55 2.90
N ASP A 94 -9.75 9.83 1.68
CA ASP A 94 -10.01 11.19 1.18
C ASP A 94 -10.93 12.00 2.13
N GLY A 95 -11.95 11.35 2.71
CA GLY A 95 -12.88 11.98 3.66
C GLY A 95 -12.26 12.24 5.04
N THR A 96 -11.23 11.46 5.39
CA THR A 96 -10.51 11.57 6.66
C THR A 96 -9.45 12.66 6.61
N GLU A 97 -8.78 12.80 5.45
CA GLU A 97 -7.86 13.90 5.11
C GLU A 97 -8.60 15.24 5.15
N SER A 98 -9.77 15.31 4.50
CA SER A 98 -10.61 16.53 4.46
C SER A 98 -11.04 16.97 5.87
N ALA A 99 -11.39 16.01 6.73
CA ALA A 99 -11.76 16.28 8.12
C ALA A 99 -10.55 16.70 8.98
N ARG A 100 -9.37 16.12 8.74
CA ARG A 100 -8.12 16.52 9.42
C ARG A 100 -7.68 17.92 9.00
N ILE A 101 -7.71 18.24 7.71
CA ILE A 101 -7.36 19.58 7.18
C ILE A 101 -8.32 20.64 7.73
N GLU A 102 -9.62 20.36 7.77
CA GLU A 102 -10.60 21.29 8.36
C GLU A 102 -10.37 21.47 9.87
N ALA A 103 -10.08 20.38 10.61
CA ALA A 103 -9.76 20.47 12.03
C ALA A 103 -8.48 21.28 12.30
N ASP A 104 -7.45 21.11 11.48
CA ASP A 104 -6.18 21.84 11.60
C ASP A 104 -6.34 23.32 11.20
N ARG A 105 -7.20 23.62 10.20
CA ARG A 105 -7.57 24.99 9.84
C ARG A 105 -8.31 25.69 10.98
N ILE A 106 -9.28 25.02 11.58
CA ILE A 106 -10.02 25.52 12.76
C ILE A 106 -9.07 25.74 13.95
N ALA A 107 -8.11 24.82 14.18
CA ALA A 107 -7.12 24.94 15.25
C ALA A 107 -6.11 26.09 15.03
N THR A 108 -5.78 26.41 13.78
CA THR A 108 -4.80 27.44 13.41
C THR A 108 -5.44 28.84 13.24
N GLY A 109 -6.77 28.94 13.27
CA GLY A 109 -7.50 30.21 13.32
C GLY A 109 -7.51 31.01 12.02
N GLN A 110 -7.40 30.36 10.86
CA GLN A 110 -7.62 30.96 9.53
C GLN A 110 -9.04 30.73 9.01
#